data_AF-A0A7D9D6P7-F1
#
_entry.id   AF-A0A7D9D6P7-F1
#
_cell.length_a   1.000
_cell.length_b   1.000
_cell.length_c   1.000
_cell.angle_alpha   90.00
_cell.angle_beta   90.00
_cell.angle_gamma   90.00
#
_symmetry.space_group_name_H-M   'P 1'
#
loop_
_entity.id
_entity.type
_entity.pdbx_description
1 polymer ?
#
loop_
_entity_poly.entity_id
_entity_poly.type
_entity_poly.pdbx_seq_one_letter_code
_entity_poly.pdbx_strand_id
1 'polypeptide(L)'
;MALIKQNDCFYLCDSHARDYMGMPCENGTAVVMKFDDISCLEQHLYSLSVELHSNLFELVPVQLIDVESENEKPQRNRKRKLALESDCKTNKEDLTKLKNYESKRKMLFREKDCDKQKGLAKANNYEREKN
;
A
#
# COMPACT_ATOMS: atom_id res chain seq x y z
N MET A 1 12.79 -0.35 -2.21
CA MET A 1 11.72 -1.19 -1.63
C MET A 1 12.35 -2.01 -0.50
N ALA A 2 11.61 -2.26 0.58
CA ALA A 2 12.07 -3.08 1.70
C ALA A 2 11.04 -4.18 1.98
N LEU A 3 11.53 -5.39 2.23
CA LEU A 3 10.72 -6.54 2.63
C LEU A 3 10.99 -6.83 4.10
N ILE A 4 9.92 -6.87 4.90
CA ILE A 4 9.98 -7.15 6.34
C ILE A 4 9.14 -8.41 6.58
N LYS A 5 9.76 -9.45 7.13
CA LYS A 5 9.02 -10.61 7.66
C LYS A 5 8.73 -10.36 9.13
N GLN A 6 7.46 -10.43 9.53
CA GLN A 6 7.06 -10.36 10.93
C GLN A 6 5.96 -11.39 11.20
N ASN A 7 6.22 -12.28 12.15
CA ASN A 7 5.39 -13.47 12.41
C ASN A 7 5.19 -14.29 11.12
N ASP A 8 3.93 -14.60 10.79
CA ASP A 8 3.50 -15.34 9.60
C ASP A 8 3.10 -14.41 8.44
N CYS A 9 3.49 -13.13 8.49
CA CYS A 9 3.17 -12.17 7.43
C CYS A 9 4.43 -11.53 6.83
N PHE A 10 4.28 -11.08 5.60
CA PHE A 10 5.29 -10.33 4.86
C PHE A 10 4.77 -8.92 4.58
N TYR A 11 5.62 -7.93 4.80
CA TYR A 11 5.32 -6.53 4.57
C TYR A 11 6.27 -5.98 3.53
N LEU A 12 5.72 -5.44 2.44
CA LEU A 12 6.47 -4.79 1.39
C LEU A 12 6.28 -3.28 1.48
N CYS A 13 7.36 -2.57 1.77
CA CYS A 13 7.39 -1.12 1.81
C CYS A 13 7.99 -0.60 0.51
N ASP A 14 7.21 0.08 -0.32
CA ASP A 14 7.69 0.71 -1.54
C ASP A 14 7.45 2.22 -1.52
N SER A 15 8.54 2.98 -1.66
CA SER A 15 8.54 4.45 -1.63
C SER A 15 8.13 5.09 -2.94
N HIS A 16 8.07 4.32 -4.05
CA HIS A 16 7.68 4.84 -5.35
C HIS A 16 6.18 5.13 -5.43
N ALA A 17 5.77 5.87 -6.46
CA ALA A 17 4.37 6.13 -6.73
C ALA A 17 3.67 4.84 -7.18
N ARG A 18 2.86 4.26 -6.29
CA ARG A 18 2.07 3.06 -6.51
C ARG A 18 0.58 3.33 -6.40
N ASP A 19 -0.22 2.53 -7.07
CA ASP A 19 -1.67 2.49 -6.89
C ASP A 19 -2.07 1.60 -5.69
N TYR A 20 -3.38 1.40 -5.52
CA TYR A 20 -3.93 0.59 -4.43
C TYR A 20 -3.65 -0.92 -4.55
N MET A 21 -3.16 -1.38 -5.69
CA MET A 21 -2.71 -2.76 -5.93
C MET A 21 -1.20 -2.91 -5.79
N GLY A 22 -0.47 -1.81 -5.52
CA GLY A 22 0.99 -1.82 -5.46
C GLY A 22 1.69 -1.70 -6.80
N MET A 23 0.97 -1.38 -7.89
CA MET A 23 1.53 -1.28 -9.24
C MET A 23 1.97 0.16 -9.53
N PRO A 24 2.97 0.38 -10.42
CA PRO A 24 3.40 1.71 -10.84
C PRO A 24 2.23 2.60 -11.28
N CYS A 25 2.17 3.82 -10.73
CA CYS A 25 1.14 4.79 -11.09
C CYS A 25 1.72 6.20 -10.99
N GLU A 26 1.62 7.00 -12.05
CA GLU A 26 2.21 8.36 -12.10
C GLU A 26 1.70 9.27 -10.96
N ASN A 27 0.41 9.14 -10.61
CA ASN A 27 -0.22 9.88 -9.52
C ASN A 27 -0.35 9.04 -8.23
N GLY A 28 0.46 7.98 -8.13
CA GLY A 28 0.46 7.08 -7.00
C GLY A 28 1.14 7.67 -5.76
N THR A 29 1.14 6.90 -4.68
CA THR A 29 1.83 7.23 -3.44
C THR A 29 2.70 6.08 -2.98
N ALA A 30 3.59 6.32 -2.03
CA ALA A 30 4.25 5.24 -1.32
C ALA A 30 3.21 4.31 -0.67
N VAL A 31 3.51 3.02 -0.62
CA VAL A 31 2.60 1.98 -0.09
C VAL A 31 3.32 1.07 0.88
N VAL A 32 2.54 0.52 1.81
CA VAL A 32 2.90 -0.64 2.61
C VAL A 32 1.86 -1.71 2.29
N MET A 33 2.33 -2.87 1.86
CA MET A 33 1.48 -4.00 1.49
C MET A 33 1.74 -5.16 2.42
N LYS A 34 0.66 -5.83 2.83
CA LYS A 34 0.70 -7.02 3.67
C LYS A 34 0.33 -8.25 2.84
N PHE A 35 1.13 -9.30 2.99
CA PHE A 35 0.87 -10.62 2.44
C PHE A 35 0.82 -11.63 3.58
N ASP A 36 -0.20 -12.47 3.56
CA ASP A 36 -0.40 -13.53 4.57
C ASP A 36 0.39 -14.80 4.22
N ASP A 37 0.88 -14.91 2.98
CA ASP A 37 1.65 -16.04 2.50
C ASP A 37 2.73 -15.60 1.50
N ILE A 38 3.77 -16.42 1.38
CA ILE A 38 4.91 -16.14 0.50
C ILE A 38 4.55 -16.23 -0.99
N SER A 39 3.55 -17.04 -1.36
CA SER A 39 3.15 -17.22 -2.76
C SER A 39 2.46 -15.97 -3.31
N CYS A 40 1.62 -15.29 -2.52
CA CYS A 40 1.03 -14.00 -2.89
C CYS A 40 2.09 -12.91 -3.04
N LEU A 41 3.10 -12.89 -2.17
CA LEU A 41 4.24 -11.98 -2.28
C LEU A 41 5.02 -12.24 -3.58
N GLU A 42 5.36 -13.50 -3.86
CA GLU A 42 6.08 -13.89 -5.07
C GLU A 42 5.32 -13.50 -6.34
N GLN A 43 4.02 -13.81 -6.41
CA GLN A 43 3.16 -13.44 -7.54
C GLN A 43 3.10 -11.92 -7.75
N HIS A 44 3.05 -11.15 -6.66
CA HIS A 44 3.08 -9.71 -6.75
C HIS A 44 4.43 -9.21 -7.28
N LEU A 45 5.56 -9.70 -6.74
CA LEU A 45 6.90 -9.31 -7.20
C LEU A 45 7.10 -9.66 -8.67
N TYR A 46 6.61 -10.82 -9.12
CA TYR A 46 6.64 -11.21 -10.53
C TYR A 46 5.84 -10.24 -11.41
N SER A 47 4.59 -9.96 -11.02
CA SER A 47 3.73 -9.02 -11.76
C SER A 47 4.36 -7.63 -11.85
N LEU A 48 4.95 -7.17 -10.74
CA LEU A 48 5.66 -5.91 -10.69
C LEU A 48 6.92 -5.90 -11.57
N SER A 49 7.63 -7.03 -11.66
CA SER A 49 8.81 -7.17 -12.53
C SER A 49 8.45 -7.00 -14.00
N VAL A 50 7.33 -7.60 -14.43
CA VAL A 50 6.82 -7.47 -15.80
C VAL A 50 6.49 -6.01 -16.10
N GLU A 51 5.78 -5.33 -15.20
CA GLU A 51 5.40 -3.92 -15.39
C GLU A 51 6.62 -2.98 -15.40
N LEU A 52 7.61 -3.26 -14.55
CA LEU A 52 8.86 -2.48 -14.49
C LEU A 52 9.87 -2.89 -15.57
N HIS A 53 9.56 -3.87 -16.40
CA HIS A 53 10.47 -4.43 -17.40
C HIS A 53 11.82 -4.87 -16.78
N SER A 54 11.77 -5.42 -15.57
CA SER A 54 12.93 -5.93 -14.83
C SER A 54 12.89 -7.45 -14.72
N ASN A 55 14.04 -8.07 -14.98
CA ASN A 55 14.22 -9.52 -14.97
C ASN A 55 15.05 -10.02 -13.77
N LEU A 56 15.47 -9.11 -12.89
CA LEU A 56 16.34 -9.44 -11.75
C LEU A 56 15.84 -8.73 -10.50
N PHE A 57 15.67 -9.50 -9.43
CA PHE A 57 15.57 -8.98 -8.07
C PHE A 57 16.75 -9.49 -7.26
N GLU A 58 17.41 -8.57 -6.57
CA GLU A 58 18.42 -8.89 -5.59
C GLU A 58 17.83 -8.66 -4.19
N LEU A 59 17.88 -9.69 -3.35
CA LEU A 59 17.44 -9.61 -1.96
C LEU A 59 18.67 -9.61 -1.06
N VAL A 60 18.89 -8.50 -0.37
CA VAL A 60 19.99 -8.35 0.59
C VAL A 60 19.40 -8.36 2.00
N PRO A 61 19.71 -9.37 2.84
CA PRO A 61 19.24 -9.39 4.22
C PRO A 61 19.91 -8.27 5.02
N VAL A 62 19.12 -7.56 5.81
CA VAL A 62 19.61 -6.51 6.72
C VAL A 62 19.28 -6.92 8.15
N GLN A 63 20.29 -6.86 9.01
CA GLN A 63 20.13 -7.05 10.45
C GLN A 63 20.29 -5.69 11.14
N LEU A 64 19.29 -5.31 11.93
CA LEU A 64 19.36 -4.12 12.77
C LEU A 64 19.89 -4.53 14.15
N ILE A 65 20.88 -3.80 14.66
CA ILE A 65 21.47 -4.00 15.98
C ILE A 65 21.27 -2.69 16.73
N ASP A 66 20.63 -2.75 17.89
CA ASP A 66 20.53 -1.61 18.78
C ASP A 66 21.91 -1.34 19.38
N VAL A 67 22.46 -0.15 19.13
CA VAL A 67 23.71 0.29 19.73
C VAL A 67 23.35 1.11 20.96
N GLU A 68 23.59 0.53 22.14
CA GLU A 68 23.54 1.29 23.39
C GLU A 68 24.67 2.34 23.35
N SER A 69 24.31 3.62 23.31
CA SER A 69 25.28 4.69 23.38
C SER A 69 25.80 4.81 24.81
N GLU A 70 26.91 4.13 25.11
CA GLU A 70 27.75 4.48 26.25
C GLU A 70 28.35 5.87 25.98
N ASN A 71 27.64 6.95 26.33
CA ASN A 71 28.15 8.30 26.68
C ASN A 71 27.16 9.47 26.50
N GLU A 72 25.87 9.32 26.81
CA GLU A 72 25.01 10.50 27.01
C GLU A 72 24.37 10.49 28.40
N LYS A 73 24.93 11.31 29.31
CA LYS A 73 24.21 11.77 30.50
C LYS A 73 22.85 12.31 30.05
N PRO A 74 21.75 12.02 30.76
CA PRO A 74 20.41 12.34 30.28
C PRO A 74 20.21 13.86 30.25
N GLN A 75 20.42 14.49 29.09
CA GLN A 75 19.78 15.76 28.80
C GLN A 75 18.29 15.48 28.61
N ARG A 76 17.55 15.61 29.71
CA ARG A 76 16.12 15.91 29.71
C ARG A 76 15.88 16.99 28.65
N ASN A 77 15.26 16.62 27.52
CA ASN A 77 14.27 17.41 26.75
C ASN A 77 14.17 16.95 25.29
N ARG A 78 13.71 15.73 25.03
CA ARG A 78 12.89 15.45 23.84
C ARG A 78 11.82 14.44 24.22
N LYS A 79 10.58 14.90 24.38
CA LYS A 79 9.40 14.03 24.51
C LYS A 79 9.20 13.27 23.20
N ARG A 80 9.97 12.20 22.97
CA ARG A 80 9.54 11.11 22.10
C ARG A 80 8.57 10.30 22.93
N LYS A 81 7.29 10.41 22.60
CA LYS A 81 6.24 9.60 23.21
C LYS A 81 6.54 8.15 22.80
N LEU A 82 7.01 7.35 23.75
CA LEU A 82 7.04 5.89 23.65
C LEU A 82 5.62 5.46 23.27
N ALA A 83 5.47 4.86 22.08
CA ALA A 83 4.31 4.02 21.79
C ALA A 83 4.53 2.71 22.56
N LEU A 84 4.41 2.79 23.88
CA LEU A 84 4.27 1.61 24.72
C LEU A 84 2.86 1.08 24.46
N GLU A 85 2.79 -0.20 24.19
CA GLU A 85 1.57 -0.99 24.09
C GLU A 85 0.58 -0.58 25.19
N SER A 86 -0.47 0.13 24.78
CA SER A 86 -1.68 0.28 25.57
C SER A 86 -2.80 -0.10 24.65
N ASP A 87 -3.59 -1.10 25.05
CA ASP A 87 -4.80 -1.60 24.41
C ASP A 87 -5.40 -0.58 23.44
N CYS A 88 -5.53 -0.98 22.17
CA CYS A 88 -6.13 -0.20 21.11
C CYS A 88 -7.59 0.17 21.48
N LYS A 89 -7.76 1.23 22.26
CA LYS A 89 -9.01 1.97 22.31
C LYS A 89 -9.02 2.80 21.05
N THR A 90 -9.53 2.20 19.98
CA THR A 90 -9.78 2.86 18.71
C THR A 90 -10.56 4.15 18.99
N ASN A 91 -9.91 5.31 18.84
CA ASN A 91 -10.59 6.59 18.95
C ASN A 91 -11.69 6.63 17.88
N LYS A 92 -12.92 6.94 18.29
CA LYS A 92 -14.09 7.01 17.39
C LYS A 92 -13.82 7.92 16.18
N GLU A 93 -12.96 8.92 16.34
CA GLU A 93 -12.52 9.85 15.30
C GLU A 93 -11.63 9.20 14.23
N ASP A 94 -10.79 8.23 14.58
CA ASP A 94 -9.94 7.53 13.61
C ASP A 94 -10.76 6.49 12.82
N LEU A 95 -11.73 5.86 13.48
CA LEU A 95 -12.68 4.96 12.82
C LEU A 95 -13.59 5.73 11.85
N THR A 96 -14.05 6.94 12.19
CA THR A 96 -14.83 7.76 11.26
C THR A 96 -14.00 8.26 10.09
N LYS A 97 -12.72 8.61 10.30
CA LYS A 97 -11.80 8.94 9.19
C LYS A 97 -11.61 7.76 8.24
N LEU A 98 -11.38 6.55 8.75
CA LEU A 98 -11.27 5.34 7.92
C LEU A 98 -12.57 5.05 7.15
N LYS A 99 -13.73 5.13 7.83
CA LYS A 99 -15.04 4.94 7.19
C LYS A 99 -15.34 5.99 6.13
N ASN A 100 -14.93 7.24 6.35
CA ASN A 100 -15.06 8.31 5.36
C ASN A 100 -14.15 8.07 4.15
N TYR A 101 -12.92 7.58 4.37
CA TYR A 101 -12.01 7.19 3.30
C TYR A 101 -12.58 6.03 2.46
N GLU A 102 -13.09 4.99 3.11
CA GLU A 102 -13.76 3.86 2.44
C GLU A 102 -15.02 4.29 1.68
N SER A 103 -15.83 5.18 2.24
CA SER A 103 -17.06 5.69 1.60
C SER A 103 -16.73 6.54 0.37
N LYS A 104 -15.72 7.42 0.48
CA LYS A 104 -15.23 8.22 -0.64
C LYS A 104 -14.63 7.34 -1.74
N ARG A 105 -13.90 6.27 -1.37
CA ARG A 105 -13.38 5.25 -2.29
C ARG A 105 -14.53 4.55 -3.03
N LYS A 106 -15.55 4.06 -2.32
CA LYS A 106 -16.72 3.38 -2.94
C LYS A 106 -17.49 4.28 -3.91
N MET A 107 -17.60 5.58 -3.61
CA MET A 107 -18.23 6.55 -4.52
C MET A 107 -17.42 6.72 -5.81
N LEU A 108 -16.11 6.87 -5.72
CA LEU A 108 -15.23 6.97 -6.90
C LEU A 108 -15.29 5.74 -7.81
N PHE A 109 -15.40 4.53 -7.23
CA PHE A 109 -15.55 3.29 -8.01
C PHE A 109 -16.90 3.24 -8.75
N ARG A 110 -18.01 3.60 -8.08
CA ARG A 110 -19.33 3.67 -8.72
C ARG A 110 -19.41 4.68 -9.87
N GLU A 111 -18.70 5.80 -9.73
CA GLU A 111 -18.66 6.84 -10.76
C GLU A 111 -17.93 6.34 -12.03
N LYS A 112 -16.78 5.67 -11.85
CA LYS A 112 -16.04 5.05 -12.97
C LYS A 112 -16.82 3.93 -13.66
N ASP A 113 -17.61 3.15 -12.92
CA ASP A 113 -18.45 2.09 -13.51
C ASP A 113 -19.62 2.67 -14.33
N CYS A 114 -20.23 3.77 -13.88
CA CYS A 114 -21.28 4.48 -14.60
C CYS A 114 -20.76 5.04 -15.92
N ASP A 115 -19.55 5.60 -15.93
CA ASP A 115 -18.94 6.15 -17.14
C ASP A 115 -18.51 5.05 -18.11
N LYS A 116 -18.03 3.90 -17.61
CA LYS A 116 -17.73 2.71 -18.41
C LYS A 116 -18.99 2.12 -19.07
N GLN A 117 -20.12 2.07 -18.36
CA GLN A 117 -21.41 1.64 -18.91
C GLN A 117 -21.94 2.59 -19.98
N LYS A 118 -21.79 3.92 -19.80
CA LYS A 118 -22.15 4.92 -20.82
C LYS A 118 -21.28 4.80 -22.07
N GLY A 119 -19.98 4.50 -21.92
CA GLY A 119 -19.07 4.24 -23.03
C GLY A 119 -19.45 3.01 -23.85
N LEU A 120 -19.74 1.90 -23.18
CA LEU A 120 -20.23 0.66 -23.81
C LEU A 120 -21.58 0.83 -24.50
N ALA A 121 -22.51 1.58 -23.90
CA ALA A 121 -23.80 1.89 -24.52
C ALA A 121 -23.66 2.73 -25.80
N LYS A 122 -22.73 3.70 -25.81
CA LYS A 122 -22.42 4.50 -27.01
C LYS A 122 -21.78 3.66 -28.12
N ALA A 123 -20.84 2.79 -27.79
CA ALA A 123 -20.20 1.90 -28.75
C ALA A 123 -21.21 0.92 -29.39
N ASN A 124 -22.10 0.34 -28.58
CA ASN A 124 -23.13 -0.58 -29.06
C ASN A 124 -24.18 0.08 -29.95
N ASN A 125 -24.50 1.36 -29.74
CA ASN A 125 -25.41 2.09 -30.61
C ASN A 125 -24.77 2.42 -31.97
N TYR A 126 -23.47 2.78 -31.98
CA TYR A 126 -22.75 3.04 -33.23
C TYR A 126 -22.66 1.79 -34.14
N GLU A 127 -22.43 0.61 -33.55
CA GLU A 127 -22.41 -0.66 -34.30
C GLU A 127 -23.79 -1.09 -34.82
N ARG A 128 -24.89 -0.63 -34.19
CA ARG A 128 -26.26 -0.88 -34.67
C ARG A 128 -26.68 0.04 -35.80
N GLU A 129 -26.17 1.26 -35.85
CA GLU A 129 -26.47 2.23 -36.92
C GLU A 129 -25.68 1.96 -38.21
N LYS A 130 -24.70 1.03 -38.16
CA LYS A 130 -23.82 0.67 -39.28
C LYS A 130 -24.23 -0.62 -40.00
N ASN A 131 -25.21 -1.36 -39.48
CA ASN A 131 -25.84 -2.54 -40.09
C ASN A 131 -27.28 -2.21 -40.53
#